data_AF-A0A2R9ALE6-F1
#
_entry.id   AF-A0A2R9ALE6-F1
#
_cell.length_a   1.000
_cell.length_b   1.000
_cell.length_c   1.000
_cell.angle_alpha   90.00
_cell.angle_beta   90.00
_cell.angle_gamma   90.00
#
_symmetry.space_group_name_H-M   'P 1'
#
loop_
_entity.id
_entity.type
_entity.pdbx_description
1 polymer ?
#
loop_
_entity_poly.entity_id
_entity_poly.type
_entity_poly.pdbx_seq_one_letter_code
_entity_poly.pdbx_strand_id
1 'polypeptide(L)'
;MRAPSGALWLLLALRTVLGGMEVRWCTTSDPEQHKCGNMSEAFREAGIQPSLLCVQGTSADHCVRLIAAQEADAITLDGGAIYEAGKEHGLKPVVGEVYDQGKRERGQPELVGTSYYAVAVVRRRSHVTIDTLKGVKSCHTGINRTVGWNVPVGYLVESGRLSVMGCDVLKAVSDYFGGSCVPGAGETRYSESLCRLCRGDSSGEGVCDKSPLERYYDYSGAFRCLAEGAGDVAFVKHSTVLENTDESPSRRQTWTRSEEEEGECPAHEEARRTMRSSAGQAWKWAPVHRPQDESDQGEFGKRAKSRDMLG
;
A
#
# COMPACT_ATOMS: atom_id res chain seq x y z
N MET A 1 -33.64 30.01 -47.66
CA MET A 1 -33.14 28.64 -47.51
C MET A 1 -33.02 28.35 -46.01
N ARG A 2 -33.99 27.65 -45.41
CA ARG A 2 -33.97 27.26 -43.99
C ARG A 2 -33.34 25.87 -43.90
N ALA A 3 -32.18 25.76 -43.27
CA ALA A 3 -31.59 24.45 -42.96
C ALA A 3 -32.52 23.69 -41.99
N PRO A 4 -32.70 22.37 -42.13
CA PRO A 4 -33.62 21.63 -41.28
C PRO A 4 -33.01 21.48 -39.88
N SER A 5 -33.71 22.05 -38.90
CA SER A 5 -33.32 22.08 -37.48
C SER A 5 -33.05 20.69 -36.86
N GLY A 6 -33.47 19.60 -37.52
CA GLY A 6 -33.25 18.22 -37.06
C GLY A 6 -31.80 17.72 -37.20
N ALA A 7 -31.02 18.24 -38.16
CA ALA A 7 -29.63 17.81 -38.34
C ALA A 7 -28.71 18.27 -37.19
N LEU A 8 -29.01 19.43 -36.61
CA LEU A 8 -28.26 19.99 -35.48
C LEU A 8 -28.53 19.20 -34.18
N TRP A 9 -29.77 18.77 -33.96
CA TRP A 9 -30.14 17.94 -32.80
C TRP A 9 -29.57 16.52 -32.88
N LEU A 10 -29.51 15.92 -34.08
CA LEU A 10 -28.85 14.62 -34.30
C LEU A 10 -27.33 14.70 -34.09
N LEU A 11 -26.67 15.79 -34.50
CA LEU A 11 -25.24 16.00 -34.27
C LEU A 11 -24.91 16.29 -32.79
N LEU A 12 -25.81 16.96 -32.05
CA LEU A 12 -25.68 17.15 -30.60
C LEU A 12 -25.92 15.84 -29.83
N ALA A 13 -26.89 15.02 -30.25
CA ALA A 13 -27.13 13.71 -29.64
C ALA A 13 -26.03 12.67 -29.95
N LEU A 14 -25.35 12.78 -31.10
CA LEU A 14 -24.23 11.89 -31.41
C LEU A 14 -22.94 12.27 -30.66
N ARG A 15 -22.76 13.55 -30.31
CA ARG A 15 -21.63 14.01 -29.48
C ARG A 15 -21.73 13.60 -28.02
N THR A 16 -22.93 13.37 -27.48
CA THR A 16 -23.10 12.94 -26.09
C THR A 16 -22.89 11.44 -25.87
N VAL A 17 -22.88 10.62 -26.94
CA VAL A 17 -22.77 9.15 -26.86
C VAL A 17 -21.33 8.63 -27.05
N LEU A 18 -20.39 9.47 -27.51
CA LEU A 18 -19.00 9.11 -27.79
C LEU A 18 -17.99 9.59 -26.74
N GLY A 19 -18.45 9.92 -25.53
CA GLY A 19 -17.55 10.01 -24.39
C GLY A 19 -17.10 8.61 -24.02
N GLY A 20 -16.07 8.08 -24.69
CA GLY A 20 -15.44 6.84 -24.28
C GLY A 20 -15.08 6.97 -22.81
N MET A 21 -15.64 6.11 -21.96
CA MET A 21 -15.23 6.04 -20.56
C MET A 21 -13.73 5.71 -20.58
N GLU A 22 -12.90 6.55 -19.97
CA GLU A 22 -11.49 6.29 -19.75
C GLU A 22 -11.23 6.16 -18.25
N VAL A 23 -10.21 5.40 -17.88
CA VAL A 23 -9.77 5.28 -16.49
C VAL A 23 -8.33 5.77 -16.41
N ARG A 24 -8.12 6.91 -15.74
CA ARG A 24 -6.80 7.47 -15.46
C ARG A 24 -6.24 6.87 -14.16
N TRP A 25 -5.32 5.92 -14.30
CA TRP A 25 -4.64 5.28 -13.19
C TRP A 25 -3.48 6.15 -12.70
N CYS A 26 -3.49 6.49 -11.41
CA CYS A 26 -2.43 7.27 -10.79
C CYS A 26 -1.27 6.38 -10.35
N THR A 27 -0.05 6.76 -10.73
CA THR A 27 1.20 6.06 -10.38
C THR A 27 2.05 6.96 -9.49
N THR A 28 2.96 6.36 -8.70
CA THR A 28 3.75 7.08 -7.68
C THR A 28 5.25 7.11 -7.97
N SER A 29 5.68 6.48 -9.07
CA SER A 29 7.09 6.40 -9.47
C SER A 29 7.26 6.10 -10.96
N ASP A 30 8.42 6.41 -11.53
CA ASP A 30 8.72 6.10 -12.94
C ASP A 30 8.55 4.62 -13.28
N PRO A 31 9.04 3.65 -12.46
CA PRO A 31 8.82 2.23 -12.75
C PRO A 31 7.32 1.85 -12.74
N GLU A 32 6.53 2.47 -11.87
CA GLU A 32 5.08 2.26 -11.84
C GLU A 32 4.38 2.88 -13.06
N GLN A 33 4.82 4.06 -13.51
CA GLN A 33 4.37 4.70 -14.75
C GLN A 33 4.67 3.83 -15.98
N HIS A 34 5.88 3.29 -16.08
CA HIS A 34 6.25 2.36 -17.16
C HIS A 34 5.41 1.07 -17.13
N LYS A 35 5.21 0.48 -15.95
CA LYS A 35 4.35 -0.69 -15.78
C LYS A 35 2.90 -0.40 -16.20
N CYS A 36 2.38 0.76 -15.81
CA CYS A 36 1.05 1.21 -16.20
C CYS A 36 0.94 1.40 -17.72
N GLY A 37 1.95 2.00 -18.36
CA GLY A 37 1.99 2.18 -19.81
C GLY A 37 1.96 0.85 -20.57
N ASN A 38 2.78 -0.12 -20.16
CA ASN A 38 2.78 -1.46 -20.75
C ASN A 38 1.43 -2.18 -20.56
N MET A 39 0.79 -2.01 -19.39
CA MET A 39 -0.53 -2.56 -19.11
C MET A 39 -1.62 -1.90 -19.98
N SER A 40 -1.57 -0.59 -20.16
CA SER A 40 -2.47 0.17 -21.04
C SER A 40 -2.38 -0.33 -22.48
N GLU A 41 -1.16 -0.53 -22.99
CA GLU A 41 -0.94 -1.04 -24.35
C GLU A 41 -1.45 -2.47 -24.51
N ALA A 42 -1.13 -3.37 -23.58
CA ALA A 42 -1.62 -4.74 -23.60
C ALA A 42 -3.16 -4.82 -23.54
N PHE A 43 -3.80 -3.95 -22.75
CA PHE A 43 -5.26 -3.88 -22.66
C PHE A 43 -5.88 -3.42 -23.99
N ARG A 44 -5.26 -2.42 -24.63
CA ARG A 44 -5.68 -1.92 -25.95
C ARG A 44 -5.54 -3.00 -27.03
N GLU A 45 -4.44 -3.73 -27.07
CA GLU A 45 -4.21 -4.83 -28.01
C GLU A 45 -5.21 -5.98 -27.83
N ALA A 46 -5.58 -6.28 -26.58
CA ALA A 46 -6.59 -7.27 -26.25
C ALA A 46 -8.04 -6.77 -26.44
N GLY A 47 -8.25 -5.52 -26.85
CA GLY A 47 -9.57 -4.93 -27.03
C GLY A 47 -10.35 -4.74 -25.73
N ILE A 48 -9.67 -4.64 -24.59
CA ILE A 48 -10.28 -4.42 -23.27
C ILE A 48 -10.74 -2.95 -23.17
N GLN A 49 -12.00 -2.76 -22.79
CA GLN A 49 -12.62 -1.46 -22.55
C GLN A 49 -13.02 -1.35 -21.07
N PRO A 50 -13.02 -0.14 -20.47
CA PRO A 50 -12.61 1.16 -21.00
C PRO A 50 -11.10 1.29 -21.25
N SER A 51 -10.67 2.33 -21.98
CA SER A 51 -9.24 2.63 -22.18
C SER A 51 -8.58 3.07 -20.87
N LEU A 52 -7.34 2.63 -20.65
CA LEU A 52 -6.56 2.94 -19.45
C LEU A 52 -5.49 3.99 -19.77
N LEU A 53 -5.47 5.09 -19.03
CA LEU A 53 -4.42 6.10 -19.08
C LEU A 53 -3.62 6.10 -17.77
N CYS A 54 -2.41 6.65 -17.81
CA CYS A 54 -1.50 6.68 -16.66
C CYS A 54 -1.13 8.12 -16.31
N VAL A 55 -1.49 8.56 -15.10
CA VAL A 55 -1.17 9.89 -14.57
C VAL A 55 -0.12 9.72 -13.48
N GLN A 56 0.98 10.46 -13.56
CA GLN A 56 2.05 10.32 -12.58
C GLN A 56 1.91 11.34 -11.45
N GLY A 57 1.78 10.85 -10.22
CA GLY A 57 1.87 11.61 -8.99
C GLY A 57 3.24 11.45 -8.33
N THR A 58 3.48 12.27 -7.30
CA THR A 58 4.74 12.27 -6.52
C THR A 58 4.66 11.34 -5.30
N SER A 59 3.46 11.04 -4.82
CA SER A 59 3.20 10.13 -3.71
C SER A 59 1.78 9.60 -3.76
N ALA A 60 1.48 8.57 -2.96
CA ALA A 60 0.11 8.06 -2.84
C ALA A 60 -0.86 9.15 -2.36
N ASP A 61 -0.44 10.00 -1.42
CA ASP A 61 -1.24 11.10 -0.88
C ASP A 61 -1.47 12.18 -1.96
N HIS A 62 -0.48 12.45 -2.81
CA HIS A 62 -0.66 13.34 -3.96
C HIS A 62 -1.67 12.76 -4.95
N CYS A 63 -1.57 11.47 -5.27
CA CYS A 63 -2.56 10.81 -6.14
C CYS A 63 -3.99 10.87 -5.58
N VAL A 64 -4.18 10.76 -4.26
CA VAL A 64 -5.50 10.96 -3.62
C VAL A 64 -6.04 12.36 -3.90
N ARG A 65 -5.19 13.40 -3.83
CA ARG A 65 -5.56 14.78 -4.17
C ARG A 65 -5.89 14.94 -5.65
N LEU A 66 -5.12 14.31 -6.55
CA LEU A 66 -5.40 14.33 -7.99
C LEU A 66 -6.76 13.68 -8.30
N ILE A 67 -7.11 12.60 -7.60
CA ILE A 67 -8.43 11.97 -7.74
C ILE A 67 -9.55 12.88 -7.22
N ALA A 68 -9.34 13.51 -6.06
CA ALA A 68 -10.30 14.47 -5.52
C ALA A 68 -10.49 15.70 -6.45
N ALA A 69 -9.43 16.10 -7.15
CA ALA A 69 -9.43 17.17 -8.15
C ALA A 69 -9.94 16.74 -9.53
N GLN A 70 -10.33 15.47 -9.71
CA GLN A 70 -10.75 14.90 -11.00
C GLN A 70 -9.66 14.92 -12.07
N GLU A 71 -8.38 14.92 -11.69
CA GLU A 71 -7.22 14.83 -12.57
C GLU A 71 -6.74 13.38 -12.77
N ALA A 72 -7.09 12.49 -11.84
CA ALA A 72 -6.95 11.04 -11.95
C ALA A 72 -8.24 10.34 -11.49
N ASP A 73 -8.36 9.05 -11.76
CA ASP A 73 -9.57 8.28 -11.43
C ASP A 73 -9.28 7.19 -10.40
N ALA A 74 -8.17 6.45 -10.57
CA ALA A 74 -7.91 5.24 -9.80
C ALA A 74 -6.51 5.23 -9.18
N ILE A 75 -6.38 4.63 -8.00
CA ILE A 75 -5.09 4.28 -7.37
C ILE A 75 -5.30 3.03 -6.50
N THR A 76 -4.22 2.31 -6.21
CA THR A 76 -4.21 1.24 -5.19
C THR A 76 -3.58 1.77 -3.90
N LEU A 77 -4.25 1.56 -2.75
CA LEU A 77 -3.82 2.08 -1.44
C LEU A 77 -3.80 0.98 -0.38
N ASP A 78 -2.96 1.15 0.64
CA ASP A 78 -3.02 0.30 1.84
C ASP A 78 -4.14 0.75 2.80
N GLY A 79 -4.58 -0.14 3.69
CA GLY A 79 -5.70 0.10 4.62
C GLY A 79 -5.64 1.41 5.42
N GLY A 80 -4.45 1.92 5.75
CA GLY A 80 -4.30 3.20 6.44
C GLY A 80 -4.58 4.39 5.52
N ALA A 81 -3.95 4.42 4.36
CA ALA A 81 -4.19 5.44 3.34
C ALA A 81 -5.64 5.43 2.83
N ILE A 82 -6.28 4.25 2.80
CA ILE A 82 -7.71 4.07 2.53
C ILE A 82 -8.58 4.84 3.53
N TYR A 83 -8.29 4.69 4.82
CA TYR A 83 -9.02 5.36 5.88
C TYR A 83 -8.88 6.89 5.79
N GLU A 84 -7.65 7.37 5.57
CA GLU A 84 -7.36 8.80 5.38
C GLU A 84 -8.09 9.36 4.15
N ALA A 85 -7.96 8.70 2.99
CA ALA A 85 -8.63 9.11 1.75
C ALA A 85 -10.17 9.15 1.87
N GLY A 86 -10.76 8.17 2.56
CA GLY A 86 -12.20 8.15 2.81
C GLY A 86 -12.66 9.25 3.78
N LYS A 87 -11.87 9.51 4.83
CA LYS A 87 -12.19 10.51 5.86
C LYS A 87 -12.02 11.94 5.35
N GLU A 88 -10.93 12.23 4.65
CA GLU A 88 -10.53 13.60 4.27
C GLU A 88 -11.03 14.01 2.89
N HIS A 89 -11.10 13.06 1.96
CA HIS A 89 -11.45 13.31 0.55
C HIS A 89 -12.76 12.64 0.12
N GLY A 90 -13.40 11.84 0.98
CA GLY A 90 -14.66 11.18 0.67
C GLY A 90 -14.57 10.12 -0.44
N LEU A 91 -13.37 9.60 -0.71
CA LEU A 91 -13.17 8.52 -1.70
C LEU A 91 -13.81 7.21 -1.19
N LYS A 92 -14.20 6.31 -2.11
CA LYS A 92 -14.84 5.02 -1.79
C LYS A 92 -14.11 3.81 -2.41
N PRO A 93 -13.89 2.71 -1.66
CA PRO A 93 -13.16 1.56 -2.17
C PRO A 93 -14.06 0.85 -3.19
N VAL A 94 -13.49 0.43 -4.33
CA VAL A 94 -14.28 -0.18 -5.41
C VAL A 94 -13.84 -1.61 -5.72
N VAL A 95 -12.54 -1.91 -5.64
CA VAL A 95 -11.98 -3.23 -5.97
C VAL A 95 -11.05 -3.68 -4.83
N GLY A 96 -10.92 -4.99 -4.58
CA GLY A 96 -10.03 -5.55 -3.54
C GLY A 96 -8.88 -6.34 -4.15
N GLU A 97 -7.70 -6.33 -3.51
CA GLU A 97 -6.63 -7.28 -3.85
C GLU A 97 -6.85 -8.61 -3.12
N VAL A 98 -6.68 -9.70 -3.83
CA VAL A 98 -6.74 -11.07 -3.29
C VAL A 98 -5.31 -11.61 -3.26
N TYR A 99 -4.84 -11.99 -2.08
CA TYR A 99 -3.45 -12.43 -1.87
C TYR A 99 -3.33 -13.95 -1.72
N ASP A 100 -4.32 -14.60 -1.10
CA ASP A 100 -4.35 -16.06 -1.00
C ASP A 100 -5.18 -16.65 -2.14
N GLN A 101 -4.51 -17.28 -3.09
CA GLN A 101 -5.10 -18.38 -3.84
C GLN A 101 -4.87 -19.62 -2.98
N GLY A 102 -5.81 -19.89 -2.07
CA GLY A 102 -5.71 -21.01 -1.14
C GLY A 102 -5.19 -22.26 -1.83
N LYS A 103 -4.06 -22.80 -1.35
CA LYS A 103 -3.61 -24.13 -1.80
C LYS A 103 -4.80 -25.07 -1.63
N ARG A 104 -5.16 -25.76 -2.71
CA ARG A 104 -6.22 -26.77 -2.72
C ARG A 104 -5.86 -27.91 -1.78
N GLU A 105 -6.07 -27.74 -0.48
CA GLU A 105 -6.14 -28.87 0.44
C GLU A 105 -7.49 -29.54 0.22
N ARG A 106 -7.45 -30.78 -0.28
CA ARG A 106 -8.62 -31.60 -0.59
C ARG A 106 -9.57 -31.58 0.62
N GLY A 107 -10.73 -30.92 0.48
CA GLY A 107 -11.81 -30.95 1.46
C GLY A 107 -11.99 -29.72 2.35
N GLN A 108 -11.21 -28.63 2.19
CA GLN A 108 -11.47 -27.36 2.88
C GLN A 108 -12.13 -26.32 1.95
N PRO A 109 -13.06 -25.48 2.46
CA PRO A 109 -13.64 -24.40 1.68
C PRO A 109 -12.55 -23.43 1.23
N GLU A 110 -12.66 -22.96 -0.01
CA GLU A 110 -11.76 -21.98 -0.61
C GLU A 110 -11.83 -20.66 0.17
N LEU A 111 -10.90 -20.45 1.09
CA LEU A 111 -10.71 -19.15 1.75
C LEU A 111 -9.95 -18.25 0.78
N VAL A 112 -10.69 -17.65 -0.16
CA VAL A 112 -10.20 -16.52 -0.96
C VAL A 112 -10.00 -15.35 -0.01
N GLY A 113 -8.78 -15.18 0.48
CA GLY A 113 -8.45 -14.12 1.43
C GLY A 113 -8.07 -12.82 0.71
N THR A 114 -8.86 -11.76 0.90
CA THR A 114 -8.42 -10.36 0.65
C THR A 114 -7.53 -9.82 1.78
N SER A 115 -7.18 -10.67 2.74
CA SER A 115 -6.41 -10.33 3.93
C SER A 115 -5.00 -10.91 3.91
N TYR A 116 -4.05 -10.18 4.49
CA TYR A 116 -2.67 -10.60 4.73
C TYR A 116 -2.32 -10.42 6.21
N TYR A 117 -1.37 -11.19 6.74
CA TYR A 117 -0.93 -11.06 8.14
C TYR A 117 0.19 -10.03 8.29
N ALA A 118 0.13 -9.25 9.37
CA ALA A 118 1.20 -8.37 9.83
C ALA A 118 2.25 -9.18 10.62
N VAL A 119 3.53 -9.00 10.33
CA VAL A 119 4.58 -9.72 11.05
C VAL A 119 5.73 -8.81 11.41
N ALA A 120 6.30 -9.05 12.58
CA ALA A 120 7.61 -8.52 12.94
C ALA A 120 8.66 -9.55 12.55
N VAL A 121 9.61 -9.15 11.71
CA VAL A 121 10.71 -9.96 11.20
C VAL A 121 11.99 -9.48 11.85
N VAL A 122 12.80 -10.43 12.33
CA VAL A 122 14.12 -10.18 12.91
C VAL A 122 15.14 -11.12 12.29
N ARG A 123 16.42 -10.75 12.36
CA ARG A 123 17.53 -11.62 11.95
C ARG A 123 17.64 -12.84 12.86
N ARG A 124 18.03 -13.99 12.32
CA ARG A 124 18.06 -15.30 13.02
C ARG A 124 19.01 -15.30 14.21
N ARG A 125 20.14 -14.61 14.09
CA ARG A 125 21.15 -14.46 15.15
C ARG A 125 20.81 -13.35 16.15
N SER A 126 19.62 -12.75 16.05
CA SER A 126 19.15 -11.72 16.99
C SER A 126 18.49 -12.35 18.22
N HIS A 127 18.70 -11.71 19.37
CA HIS A 127 17.99 -12.03 20.62
C HIS A 127 16.71 -11.21 20.81
N VAL A 128 16.34 -10.40 19.81
CA VAL A 128 15.15 -9.55 19.87
C VAL A 128 13.88 -10.42 19.90
N THR A 129 13.08 -10.21 20.93
CA THR A 129 11.73 -10.77 21.12
C THR A 129 10.70 -9.64 21.09
N ILE A 130 9.41 -9.99 21.03
CA ILE A 130 8.32 -8.98 21.11
C ILE A 130 8.38 -8.17 22.41
N ASP A 131 8.94 -8.74 23.48
CA ASP A 131 9.04 -8.13 24.81
C ASP A 131 10.28 -7.25 24.97
N THR A 132 11.28 -7.39 24.10
CA THR A 132 12.57 -6.70 24.19
C THR A 132 12.75 -5.69 23.05
N LEU A 133 11.65 -5.12 22.54
CA LEU A 133 11.69 -4.15 21.44
C LEU A 133 12.11 -2.74 21.87
N LYS A 134 12.10 -2.45 23.18
CA LYS A 134 12.53 -1.15 23.70
C LYS A 134 14.03 -0.94 23.45
N GLY A 135 14.40 0.20 22.87
CA GLY A 135 15.77 0.57 22.51
C GLY A 135 16.28 -0.10 21.23
N VAL A 136 15.49 -0.96 20.58
CA VAL A 136 15.86 -1.65 19.34
C VAL A 136 15.71 -0.71 18.15
N LYS A 137 16.52 -0.91 17.09
CA LYS A 137 16.37 -0.17 15.83
C LYS A 137 15.26 -0.76 14.97
N SER A 138 14.32 0.03 14.49
CA SER A 138 13.13 -0.48 13.77
C SER A 138 12.98 0.05 12.33
N CYS A 139 12.47 -0.80 11.45
CA CYS A 139 12.17 -0.50 10.06
C CYS A 139 10.65 -0.58 9.83
N HIS A 140 10.05 0.51 9.37
CA HIS A 140 8.61 0.64 9.15
C HIS A 140 8.32 0.93 7.68
N THR A 141 7.20 0.45 7.16
CA THR A 141 6.82 0.64 5.74
C THR A 141 6.39 2.07 5.41
N GLY A 142 6.13 2.89 6.43
CA GLY A 142 5.69 4.28 6.33
C GLY A 142 4.73 4.66 7.47
N ILE A 143 4.69 5.95 7.83
CA ILE A 143 3.75 6.49 8.82
C ILE A 143 2.30 6.26 8.39
N ASN A 144 1.42 5.99 9.37
CA ASN A 144 -0.02 5.73 9.18
C ASN A 144 -0.37 4.53 8.28
N ARG A 145 0.61 3.73 7.88
CA ARG A 145 0.36 2.51 7.08
C ARG A 145 -0.06 1.34 7.96
N THR A 146 -0.84 0.45 7.38
CA THR A 146 -1.49 -0.64 8.12
C THR A 146 -0.49 -1.49 8.92
N VAL A 147 0.42 -2.18 8.22
CA VAL A 147 1.30 -3.19 8.82
C VAL A 147 2.60 -2.60 9.35
N GLY A 148 3.13 -1.59 8.66
CA GLY A 148 4.36 -0.94 9.08
C GLY A 148 4.18 -0.02 10.29
N TRP A 149 2.96 0.44 10.60
CA TRP A 149 2.74 1.45 11.63
C TRP A 149 1.52 1.16 12.52
N ASN A 150 0.31 1.16 11.96
CA ASN A 150 -0.93 1.11 12.76
C ASN A 150 -1.04 -0.16 13.61
N VAL A 151 -0.81 -1.34 13.01
CA VAL A 151 -0.84 -2.62 13.71
C VAL A 151 0.25 -2.74 14.79
N PRO A 152 1.55 -2.56 14.49
CA PRO A 152 2.59 -2.74 15.50
C PRO A 152 2.53 -1.69 16.61
N VAL A 153 2.27 -0.42 16.29
CA VAL A 153 2.13 0.63 17.31
C VAL A 153 0.88 0.38 18.16
N GLY A 154 -0.27 0.07 17.53
CA GLY A 154 -1.50 -0.26 18.23
C GLY A 154 -1.33 -1.45 19.18
N TYR A 155 -0.70 -2.53 18.71
CA TYR A 155 -0.38 -3.70 19.53
C TYR A 155 0.52 -3.36 20.73
N LEU A 156 1.57 -2.55 20.54
CA LEU A 156 2.46 -2.16 21.62
C LEU A 156 1.73 -1.33 22.69
N VAL A 157 0.80 -0.46 22.28
CA VAL A 157 -0.02 0.33 23.20
C VAL A 157 -1.02 -0.53 23.95
N GLU A 158 -1.82 -1.33 23.24
CA GLU A 158 -2.86 -2.18 23.84
C GLU A 158 -2.27 -3.21 24.80
N SER A 159 -1.09 -3.73 24.47
CA SER A 159 -0.41 -4.73 25.28
C SER A 159 0.40 -4.15 26.45
N GLY A 160 0.32 -2.83 26.67
CA GLY A 160 0.96 -2.13 27.79
C GLY A 160 2.49 -1.96 27.66
N ARG A 161 3.07 -2.30 26.50
CA ARG A 161 4.52 -2.18 26.25
C ARG A 161 4.91 -0.74 25.90
N LEU A 162 4.01 0.01 25.28
CA LEU A 162 4.18 1.41 24.90
C LEU A 162 3.15 2.28 25.60
N SER A 163 3.61 3.19 26.46
CA SER A 163 2.74 4.18 27.11
C SER A 163 2.68 5.46 26.30
N VAL A 164 1.48 5.88 25.91
CA VAL A 164 1.24 7.13 25.18
C VAL A 164 0.67 8.17 26.16
N MET A 165 1.38 9.28 26.32
CA MET A 165 0.94 10.40 27.15
C MET A 165 0.46 11.53 26.23
N GLY A 166 -0.67 12.16 26.56
CA GLY A 166 -1.17 13.34 25.85
C GLY A 166 -1.48 13.12 24.37
N CYS A 167 -1.82 11.88 23.98
CA CYS A 167 -2.07 11.47 22.59
C CYS A 167 -0.88 11.65 21.63
N ASP A 168 0.34 11.87 22.14
CA ASP A 168 1.54 12.01 21.32
C ASP A 168 2.17 10.64 21.05
N VAL A 169 1.59 9.94 20.08
CA VAL A 169 2.06 8.61 19.65
C VAL A 169 3.45 8.69 19.03
N LEU A 170 3.75 9.74 18.27
CA LEU A 170 5.05 9.91 17.62
C LEU A 170 6.18 10.06 18.64
N LYS A 171 5.93 10.83 19.71
CA LYS A 171 6.85 10.92 20.84
C LYS A 171 7.08 9.56 21.48
N ALA A 172 5.99 8.86 21.81
CA ALA A 172 6.08 7.57 22.49
C ALA A 172 6.91 6.57 21.67
N VAL A 173 6.67 6.47 20.36
CA VAL A 173 7.42 5.58 19.46
C VAL A 173 8.88 6.03 19.33
N SER A 174 9.13 7.34 19.17
CA SER A 174 10.46 7.94 19.12
C SER A 174 11.31 7.63 20.35
N ASP A 175 10.72 7.65 21.55
CA ASP A 175 11.37 7.37 22.83
C ASP A 175 11.47 5.86 23.11
N TYR A 176 10.62 5.04 22.49
CA TYR A 176 10.58 3.59 22.70
C TYR A 176 11.66 2.85 21.91
N PHE A 177 11.84 3.16 20.63
CA PHE A 177 12.87 2.56 19.79
C PHE A 177 14.19 3.34 19.88
N GLY A 178 15.33 2.69 19.65
CA GLY A 178 16.65 3.33 19.67
C GLY A 178 16.92 4.23 18.46
N GLY A 179 16.08 4.12 17.44
CA GLY A 179 16.13 4.84 16.17
C GLY A 179 15.33 4.07 15.13
N SER A 180 14.68 4.77 14.21
CA SER A 180 13.78 4.14 13.25
C SER A 180 14.03 4.64 11.83
N CYS A 181 13.53 3.89 10.84
CA CYS A 181 13.15 4.47 9.56
C CYS A 181 11.63 4.38 9.42
N VAL A 182 10.97 5.55 9.42
CA VAL A 182 9.53 5.72 9.27
C VAL A 182 9.29 6.73 8.15
N PRO A 183 9.26 6.29 6.89
CA PRO A 183 8.97 7.15 5.74
C PRO A 183 7.69 7.98 5.94
N GLY A 184 7.76 9.28 5.65
CA GLY A 184 6.70 10.26 5.90
C GLY A 184 6.78 10.97 7.26
N ALA A 185 7.73 10.61 8.13
CA ALA A 185 7.93 11.29 9.41
C ALA A 185 8.89 12.50 9.35
N GLY A 186 9.37 12.88 8.16
CA GLY A 186 10.39 13.92 7.96
C GLY A 186 10.03 15.30 8.51
N GLU A 187 8.77 15.72 8.32
CA GLU A 187 8.25 17.02 8.78
C GLU A 187 7.76 16.99 10.24
N THR A 188 7.90 15.86 10.93
CA THR A 188 7.45 15.71 12.32
C THR A 188 8.51 16.25 13.29
N ARG A 189 8.08 16.63 14.50
CA ARG A 189 8.99 17.11 15.57
C ARG A 189 10.00 16.06 16.05
N TYR A 190 9.81 14.79 15.66
CA TYR A 190 10.60 13.64 16.11
C TYR A 190 11.38 13.00 14.97
N SER A 191 11.57 13.71 13.85
CA SER A 191 12.26 13.24 12.66
C SER A 191 13.68 12.73 12.95
N GLU A 192 14.39 13.33 13.91
CA GLU A 192 15.75 12.90 14.31
C GLU A 192 15.81 11.45 14.81
N SER A 193 14.74 10.95 15.44
CA SER A 193 14.64 9.54 15.87
C SER A 193 13.95 8.70 14.79
N LEU A 194 12.82 9.18 14.26
CA LEU A 194 11.95 8.42 13.36
C LEU A 194 12.51 8.24 11.95
N CYS A 195 13.38 9.14 11.50
CA CYS A 195 14.04 9.10 10.19
C CYS A 195 15.53 8.74 10.28
N ARG A 196 16.04 8.45 11.49
CA ARG A 196 17.47 8.22 11.75
C ARG A 196 18.11 7.15 10.86
N LEU A 197 17.35 6.11 10.54
CA LEU A 197 17.82 4.97 9.77
C LEU A 197 17.51 5.10 8.27
N CYS A 198 16.68 6.06 7.88
CA CYS A 198 16.34 6.29 6.48
C CYS A 198 17.55 6.82 5.69
N ARG A 199 17.59 6.57 4.38
CA ARG A 199 18.79 6.83 3.55
C ARG A 199 18.51 7.63 2.28
N GLY A 200 17.26 7.74 1.87
CA GLY A 200 16.89 8.34 0.59
C GLY A 200 17.28 7.44 -0.59
N ASP A 201 17.40 8.07 -1.75
CA ASP A 201 17.78 7.44 -3.01
C ASP A 201 19.30 7.15 -3.08
N SER A 202 19.83 6.78 -4.24
CA SER A 202 21.27 6.53 -4.44
C SER A 202 22.16 7.75 -4.17
N SER A 203 21.62 8.95 -4.32
CA SER A 203 22.30 10.24 -4.14
C SER A 203 22.16 10.77 -2.70
N GLY A 204 21.32 10.13 -1.87
CA GLY A 204 20.98 10.60 -0.53
C GLY A 204 19.90 11.68 -0.52
N GLU A 205 19.15 11.84 -1.61
CA GLU A 205 18.01 12.74 -1.71
C GLU A 205 16.71 12.03 -1.31
N GLY A 206 15.67 12.78 -0.94
CA GLY A 206 14.37 12.20 -0.55
C GLY A 206 14.41 11.36 0.73
N VAL A 207 15.35 11.65 1.63
CA VAL A 207 15.48 10.92 2.90
C VAL A 207 14.18 10.99 3.69
N CYS A 208 13.68 9.82 4.09
CA CYS A 208 12.44 9.68 4.86
C CYS A 208 11.18 10.19 4.13
N ASP A 209 11.22 10.36 2.82
CA ASP A 209 10.03 10.71 2.03
C ASP A 209 9.02 9.55 1.99
N LYS A 210 7.72 9.85 1.97
CA LYS A 210 6.64 8.85 1.87
C LYS A 210 6.41 8.46 0.41
N SER A 211 7.48 8.13 -0.29
CA SER A 211 7.49 7.77 -1.71
C SER A 211 8.55 6.72 -1.99
N PRO A 212 8.49 6.06 -3.16
CA PRO A 212 9.53 5.13 -3.60
C PRO A 212 10.93 5.75 -3.78
N LEU A 213 11.08 7.08 -3.64
CA LEU A 213 12.39 7.74 -3.64
C LEU A 213 13.21 7.34 -2.40
N GLU A 214 12.57 7.13 -1.24
CA GLU A 214 13.20 6.55 -0.07
C GLU A 214 13.37 5.04 -0.26
N ARG A 215 14.61 4.55 -0.29
CA ARG A 215 14.91 3.13 -0.54
C ARG A 215 14.34 2.16 0.50
N TYR A 216 14.06 2.65 1.71
CA TYR A 216 13.45 1.86 2.79
C TYR A 216 11.92 2.03 2.86
N TYR A 217 11.30 2.67 1.86
CA TYR A 217 9.87 2.77 1.73
C TYR A 217 9.19 1.46 1.34
N ASP A 218 7.96 1.29 1.82
CA ASP A 218 7.11 0.13 1.56
C ASP A 218 7.62 -1.21 2.12
N TYR A 219 6.89 -2.29 1.87
CA TYR A 219 7.19 -3.62 2.39
C TYR A 219 8.60 -4.09 2.03
N SER A 220 8.99 -3.95 0.75
CA SER A 220 10.30 -4.35 0.28
C SER A 220 11.42 -3.48 0.87
N GLY A 221 11.20 -2.17 0.99
CA GLY A 221 12.18 -1.25 1.58
C GLY A 221 12.36 -1.46 3.09
N ALA A 222 11.28 -1.70 3.83
CA ALA A 222 11.35 -2.00 5.26
C ALA A 222 12.08 -3.32 5.53
N PHE A 223 11.86 -4.35 4.70
CA PHE A 223 12.63 -5.59 4.75
C PHE A 223 14.10 -5.38 4.39
N ARG A 224 14.37 -4.56 3.36
CA ARG A 224 15.72 -4.16 2.97
C ARG A 224 16.47 -3.42 4.08
N CYS A 225 15.81 -2.53 4.83
CA CYS A 225 16.36 -1.85 6.00
C CYS A 225 16.86 -2.84 7.07
N LEU A 226 16.16 -3.95 7.26
CA LEU A 226 16.59 -5.04 8.15
C LEU A 226 17.75 -5.83 7.54
N ALA A 227 17.66 -6.17 6.24
CA ALA A 227 18.65 -6.98 5.55
C ALA A 227 20.02 -6.28 5.44
N GLU A 228 20.04 -4.97 5.20
CA GLU A 228 21.26 -4.14 5.17
C GLU A 228 21.81 -3.82 6.58
N GLY A 229 21.17 -4.32 7.64
CA GLY A 229 21.61 -4.12 9.03
C GLY A 229 21.39 -2.72 9.60
N ALA A 230 20.65 -1.86 8.88
CA ALA A 230 20.29 -0.53 9.37
C ALA A 230 19.39 -0.65 10.61
N GLY A 231 18.36 -1.51 10.54
CA GLY A 231 17.51 -1.88 11.67
C GLY A 231 17.70 -3.32 12.16
N ASP A 232 17.07 -3.61 13.29
CA ASP A 232 17.11 -4.92 13.96
C ASP A 232 15.76 -5.66 13.92
N VAL A 233 14.68 -4.93 13.66
CA VAL A 233 13.33 -5.44 13.43
C VAL A 233 12.67 -4.72 12.25
N ALA A 234 11.93 -5.44 11.41
CA ALA A 234 11.08 -4.88 10.37
C ALA A 234 9.63 -5.32 10.52
N PHE A 235 8.70 -4.38 10.36
CA PHE A 235 7.26 -4.67 10.40
C PHE A 235 6.70 -4.74 8.97
N VAL A 236 6.43 -5.95 8.48
CA VAL A 236 6.08 -6.23 7.07
C VAL A 236 4.97 -7.27 6.94
N LYS A 237 4.51 -7.58 5.71
CA LYS A 237 3.54 -8.66 5.49
C LYS A 237 4.22 -10.02 5.63
N HIS A 238 3.43 -11.04 5.97
CA HIS A 238 3.93 -12.43 6.05
C HIS A 238 4.57 -12.96 4.75
N SER A 239 4.15 -12.48 3.58
CA SER A 239 4.69 -12.89 2.28
C SER A 239 5.97 -12.13 1.89
N THR A 240 6.24 -10.96 2.49
CA THR A 240 7.31 -10.05 2.07
C THR A 240 8.69 -10.70 2.09
N VAL A 241 8.96 -11.56 3.06
CA VAL A 241 10.26 -12.28 3.15
C VAL A 241 10.44 -13.14 1.90
N LEU A 242 9.49 -14.04 1.61
CA LEU A 242 9.54 -14.94 0.46
C LEU A 242 9.61 -14.19 -0.88
N GLU A 243 8.85 -13.10 -1.00
CA GLU A 243 8.84 -12.25 -2.19
C GLU A 243 10.21 -11.62 -2.51
N ASN A 244 11.04 -11.40 -1.48
CA ASN A 244 12.35 -10.76 -1.62
C ASN A 244 13.55 -11.72 -1.46
N THR A 245 13.32 -12.99 -1.08
CA THR A 245 14.40 -13.99 -0.91
C THR A 245 14.37 -15.12 -1.93
N ASP A 246 13.22 -15.42 -2.56
CA ASP A 246 13.12 -16.57 -3.45
C ASP A 246 13.73 -16.30 -4.84
N GLU A 247 14.57 -17.25 -5.30
CA GLU A 247 15.49 -17.19 -6.44
C GLU A 247 14.85 -17.14 -7.85
N SER A 248 13.72 -16.48 -8.05
CA SER A 248 13.23 -16.25 -9.42
C SER A 248 14.13 -15.20 -10.10
N PRO A 249 14.83 -15.53 -11.21
CA PRO A 249 15.78 -14.61 -11.85
C PRO A 249 15.14 -13.28 -12.30
N SER A 250 13.82 -13.26 -12.51
CA SER A 250 13.04 -12.08 -12.87
C SER A 250 12.61 -11.20 -11.68
N ARG A 251 12.83 -11.64 -10.44
CA ARG A 251 12.46 -10.94 -9.20
C ARG A 251 13.65 -10.52 -8.32
N ARG A 252 14.89 -10.78 -8.73
CA ARG A 252 16.08 -10.31 -7.99
C ARG A 252 16.18 -8.80 -8.07
N GLN A 253 15.98 -8.12 -6.95
CA GLN A 253 16.35 -6.71 -6.84
C GLN A 253 17.88 -6.59 -6.82
N THR A 254 18.43 -5.50 -7.36
CA THR A 254 19.89 -5.29 -7.43
C THR A 254 20.60 -5.47 -6.08
N TRP A 255 19.93 -5.11 -4.99
CA TRP A 255 20.42 -5.20 -3.60
C TRP A 255 20.36 -6.60 -3.00
N THR A 256 19.77 -7.56 -3.72
CA THR A 256 19.76 -8.99 -3.38
C THR A 256 20.86 -9.76 -4.13
N ARG A 257 21.66 -9.09 -4.97
CA ARG A 257 22.74 -9.71 -5.74
C ARG A 257 23.97 -9.88 -4.83
N SER A 258 24.35 -11.12 -4.56
CA SER A 258 25.64 -11.46 -3.95
C SER A 258 26.76 -11.03 -4.89
N GLU A 259 27.61 -10.09 -4.47
CA GLU A 259 28.94 -9.96 -5.06
C GLU A 259 29.80 -11.08 -4.47
N GLU A 260 30.28 -11.95 -5.36
CA GLU A 260 31.24 -13.01 -5.07
C GLU A 260 32.61 -12.39 -4.78
N GLU A 261 32.83 -11.89 -3.56
CA GLU A 261 34.15 -11.84 -2.94
C GLU A 261 34.04 -12.36 -1.51
N GLU A 262 34.95 -13.28 -1.17
CA GLU A 262 34.99 -14.16 0.01
C GLU A 262 34.33 -13.62 1.29
N GLY A 263 33.21 -14.24 1.66
CA GLY A 263 32.55 -14.04 2.96
C GLY A 263 31.06 -14.38 2.93
N GLU A 264 30.73 -15.67 2.99
CA GLU A 264 29.44 -16.28 3.36
C GLU A 264 28.23 -15.29 3.55
N CYS A 265 27.38 -15.13 2.54
CA CYS A 265 26.09 -14.45 2.67
C CYS A 265 25.06 -15.37 3.38
N PRO A 266 24.51 -15.03 4.58
CA PRO A 266 23.57 -15.88 5.30
C PRO A 266 22.10 -15.46 5.12
N ALA A 267 21.78 -14.56 4.19
CA ALA A 267 20.41 -14.01 4.02
C ALA A 267 19.34 -15.09 3.75
N HIS A 268 19.72 -16.20 3.11
CA HIS A 268 18.82 -17.34 2.83
C HIS A 268 18.44 -18.14 4.10
N GLU A 269 19.23 -18.03 5.18
CA GLU A 269 18.98 -18.69 6.46
C GLU A 269 18.58 -17.72 7.58
N GLU A 270 18.75 -16.41 7.39
CA GLU A 270 18.67 -15.39 8.44
C GLU A 270 17.28 -14.83 8.77
N ALA A 271 16.23 -14.99 7.97
CA ALA A 271 14.92 -14.36 8.22
C ALA A 271 13.88 -15.28 8.89
N ARG A 272 14.30 -16.20 9.78
CA ARG A 272 13.46 -17.33 10.21
C ARG A 272 12.67 -17.19 11.52
N ARG A 273 12.53 -15.99 12.09
CA ARG A 273 11.59 -15.78 13.22
C ARG A 273 10.53 -14.75 12.88
N THR A 274 9.36 -15.26 12.53
CA THR A 274 8.13 -14.48 12.31
C THR A 274 7.36 -14.42 13.61
N MET A 275 7.17 -13.22 14.18
CA MET A 275 6.19 -13.03 15.25
C MET A 275 4.86 -12.69 14.60
N ARG A 276 3.87 -13.57 14.74
CA ARG A 276 2.53 -13.37 14.15
C ARG A 276 1.74 -12.33 14.93
N SER A 277 1.13 -11.38 14.22
CA SER A 277 -0.06 -10.68 14.70
C SER A 277 -1.00 -10.35 13.53
N SER A 278 -2.29 -10.22 13.84
CA SER A 278 -3.40 -9.55 13.09
C SER A 278 -3.41 -9.50 11.55
N ALA A 279 -4.59 -9.78 10.98
CA ALA A 279 -4.88 -9.63 9.55
C ALA A 279 -5.12 -8.16 9.14
N GLY A 280 -4.47 -7.70 8.06
CA GLY A 280 -4.75 -6.46 7.33
C GLY A 280 -5.34 -6.77 5.94
N GLN A 281 -5.95 -5.78 5.27
CA GLN A 281 -6.59 -5.92 3.94
C GLN A 281 -6.02 -4.88 2.96
N ALA A 282 -6.04 -5.13 1.64
CA ALA A 282 -5.68 -4.12 0.62
C ALA A 282 -6.78 -3.98 -0.43
N TRP A 283 -7.03 -2.73 -0.84
CA TRP A 283 -8.11 -2.38 -1.76
C TRP A 283 -7.66 -1.32 -2.79
N LYS A 284 -8.26 -1.36 -3.97
CA LYS A 284 -8.09 -0.44 -5.11
C LYS A 284 -9.32 0.48 -5.28
N TRP A 285 -9.10 1.66 -5.85
CA TRP A 285 -10.09 2.73 -5.94
C TRP A 285 -10.38 3.09 -7.39
N ALA A 286 -11.59 3.56 -7.65
CA ALA A 286 -12.02 4.27 -8.85
C ALA A 286 -13.11 5.28 -8.42
N PRO A 287 -13.37 6.39 -9.15
CA PRO A 287 -14.42 7.31 -8.78
C PRO A 287 -15.74 6.64 -9.09
N VAL A 288 -16.60 6.50 -8.09
CA VAL A 288 -18.03 6.38 -8.37
C VAL A 288 -18.47 7.79 -8.75
N HIS A 289 -18.78 8.01 -10.03
CA HIS A 289 -19.46 9.24 -10.45
C HIS A 289 -20.63 9.50 -9.49
N ARG A 290 -20.57 10.63 -8.79
CA ARG A 290 -21.66 11.09 -7.93
C ARG A 290 -22.81 11.46 -8.87
N PRO A 291 -23.95 10.75 -8.90
CA PRO A 291 -25.13 11.30 -9.55
C PRO A 291 -25.54 12.50 -8.68
N GLN A 292 -25.44 13.71 -9.24
CA GLN A 292 -26.29 14.79 -8.78
C GLN A 292 -27.70 14.49 -9.30
N ASP A 293 -28.42 13.61 -8.61
CA ASP A 293 -29.86 13.76 -8.49
C ASP A 293 -30.36 12.89 -7.32
N GLU A 294 -30.96 13.57 -6.35
CA GLU A 294 -31.58 12.97 -5.18
C GLU A 294 -33.04 12.64 -5.56
N SER A 295 -33.24 11.77 -6.55
CA SER A 295 -34.60 11.40 -6.98
C SER A 295 -34.78 10.01 -7.61
N ASP A 296 -33.73 9.27 -8.00
CA ASP A 296 -33.87 7.90 -8.53
C ASP A 296 -33.18 6.84 -7.67
N GLN A 297 -33.76 6.57 -6.50
CA GLN A 297 -33.59 5.25 -5.85
C GLN A 297 -34.50 4.23 -6.54
N GLY A 298 -34.09 3.79 -7.73
CA GLY A 298 -34.71 2.68 -8.47
C GLY A 298 -33.83 1.43 -8.45
N GLU A 299 -34.09 0.56 -7.47
CA GLU A 299 -34.03 -0.90 -7.68
C GLU A 299 -32.67 -1.56 -8.03
N PHE A 300 -31.63 -1.46 -7.19
CA PHE A 300 -30.59 -2.51 -7.12
C PHE A 300 -29.90 -2.46 -5.74
N GLY A 301 -30.52 -3.08 -4.73
CA GLY A 301 -29.96 -3.07 -3.37
C GLY A 301 -30.93 -3.37 -2.24
N LYS A 302 -31.89 -4.29 -2.44
CA LYS A 302 -32.68 -4.85 -1.34
C LYS A 302 -32.75 -6.38 -1.44
N ARG A 303 -31.68 -7.05 -1.00
CA ARG A 303 -31.74 -8.43 -0.48
C ARG A 303 -30.44 -8.79 0.23
N ALA A 304 -30.32 -8.36 1.49
CA ALA A 304 -29.55 -9.04 2.53
C ALA A 304 -29.79 -8.35 3.88
N LYS A 305 -31.02 -8.40 4.39
CA LYS A 305 -31.31 -8.28 5.82
C LYS A 305 -32.64 -8.98 6.10
N SER A 306 -32.66 -9.73 7.21
CA SER A 306 -33.76 -10.54 7.75
C SER A 306 -33.76 -12.02 7.38
N ARG A 307 -32.96 -12.81 8.11
CA ARG A 307 -33.40 -14.11 8.65
C ARG A 307 -32.40 -14.57 9.71
N ASP A 308 -32.60 -14.09 10.93
CA ASP A 308 -32.22 -14.76 12.17
C ASP A 308 -33.17 -14.27 13.26
N MET A 309 -34.37 -14.85 13.27
CA MET A 309 -35.21 -15.05 14.45
C MET A 309 -36.21 -16.16 14.12
N LEU A 310 -36.34 -17.10 15.07
CA LEU A 310 -37.23 -18.26 15.15
C LEU A 310 -36.71 -19.57 14.53
N GLY A 311 -36.29 -20.46 15.42
CA GLY A 311 -35.84 -21.83 15.20
C GLY A 311 -35.07 -22.34 16.41
#